data_AF-A0A176YKN8-F1
#
_entry.id   AF-A0A176YKN8-F1
#
_cell.length_a   1.000
_cell.length_b   1.000
_cell.length_c   1.000
_cell.angle_alpha   90.00
_cell.angle_beta   90.00
_cell.angle_gamma   90.00
#
_symmetry.space_group_name_H-M   'P 1'
#
loop_
_entity.id
_entity.type
_entity.pdbx_description
1 polymer ?
#
loop_
_entity_poly.entity_id
_entity_poly.type
_entity_poly.pdbx_seq_one_letter_code
_entity_poly.pdbx_strand_id
1 'polypeptide(L)' 'MIAAVAAVLGLSTAKAAPLYECHGDPACQAKRDSMSRATYDRNIKRCLASAGATIEQWRAHAVPRGPADKVRACLAANG' A
#
# COMPACT_ATOMS: atom_id res chain seq x y z
N MET A 1 -27.69 41.55 6.93
CA MET A 1 -27.25 40.47 7.84
C MET A 1 -26.63 39.37 6.99
N ILE A 2 -25.34 39.13 7.26
CA ILE A 2 -24.46 38.00 6.95
C ILE A 2 -24.92 37.00 5.87
N ALA A 3 -24.24 37.06 4.73
CA ALA A 3 -24.24 36.03 3.69
C ALA A 3 -23.54 34.76 4.22
N ALA A 4 -24.30 33.67 4.34
CA ALA A 4 -23.75 32.37 4.71
C ALA A 4 -23.05 31.75 3.49
N VAL A 5 -21.74 31.96 3.39
CA VAL A 5 -20.89 31.21 2.46
C VAL A 5 -20.75 29.80 3.03
N ALA A 6 -21.55 28.87 2.51
CA ALA A 6 -21.39 27.45 2.75
C ALA A 6 -20.06 27.00 2.14
N ALA A 7 -19.00 27.04 2.94
CA ALA A 7 -17.74 26.41 2.61
C ALA A 7 -17.98 24.90 2.55
N VAL A 8 -18.23 24.40 1.34
CA VAL A 8 -18.16 22.97 1.05
C VAL A 8 -16.71 22.59 1.26
N LEU A 9 -16.41 22.12 2.47
CA LEU A 9 -15.17 21.43 2.80
C LEU A 9 -15.10 20.23 1.87
N GLY A 10 -14.40 20.40 0.75
CA GLY A 10 -14.02 19.31 -0.13
C GLY A 10 -13.17 18.35 0.69
N LEU A 11 -13.82 17.36 1.29
CA LEU A 11 -13.20 16.16 1.82
C LEU A 11 -12.48 15.53 0.65
N SER A 12 -11.23 15.94 0.46
CA SER A 12 -10.27 15.23 -0.36
C SER A 12 -10.10 13.88 0.32
N THR A 13 -10.97 12.93 -0.01
CA THR A 13 -10.67 11.52 0.19
C THR A 13 -9.49 11.25 -0.71
N ALA A 14 -8.29 11.62 -0.26
CA ALA A 14 -7.06 11.11 -0.82
C ALA A 14 -7.25 9.60 -0.77
N LYS A 15 -7.62 9.02 -1.91
CA LYS A 15 -7.75 7.57 -2.05
C LYS A 15 -6.38 7.08 -1.65
N ALA A 16 -6.32 6.55 -0.43
CA ALA A 16 -5.05 6.23 0.15
C ALA A 16 -4.37 5.27 -0.83
N ALA A 17 -3.14 5.60 -1.24
CA ALA A 17 -2.48 4.93 -2.35
C ALA A 17 -2.62 3.41 -2.18
N PRO A 18 -2.87 2.67 -3.28
CA PRO A 18 -3.03 1.23 -3.21
C PRO A 18 -1.79 0.66 -2.50
N LEU A 19 -2.02 -0.24 -1.55
CA LEU A 19 -0.96 -0.83 -0.73
C LEU A 19 0.15 -1.41 -1.62
N TYR A 20 -0.25 -2.01 -2.74
CA TYR A 20 0.55 -2.34 -3.92
C TYR A 20 -0.39 -2.49 -5.13
N GLU A 21 0.14 -2.32 -6.34
CA GLU A 21 -0.63 -2.52 -7.58
C GLU A 21 -0.83 -4.01 -7.87
N CYS A 22 -2.07 -4.39 -8.16
CA CYS A 22 -2.44 -5.76 -8.53
C CYS A 22 -2.57 -5.96 -10.05
N HIS A 23 -2.35 -4.93 -10.87
CA HIS A 23 -2.50 -4.96 -12.34
C HIS A 23 -3.77 -5.65 -12.86
N GLY A 24 -4.88 -5.56 -12.12
CA GLY A 24 -6.16 -6.18 -12.48
C GLY A 24 -6.34 -7.64 -12.06
N ASP A 25 -5.39 -8.22 -11.32
CA ASP A 25 -5.53 -9.57 -10.76
C ASP A 25 -6.59 -9.59 -9.62
N PRO A 26 -7.70 -10.35 -9.77
CA PRO A 26 -8.79 -10.35 -8.80
C PRO A 26 -8.43 -11.06 -7.48
N ALA A 27 -7.55 -12.06 -7.50
CA ALA A 27 -7.11 -12.74 -6.29
C ALA A 27 -6.18 -11.84 -5.45
N CYS A 28 -5.29 -11.11 -6.13
CA CYS A 28 -4.47 -10.07 -5.52
C CYS A 28 -5.33 -8.96 -4.91
N GLN A 29 -6.35 -8.51 -5.64
CA GLN A 29 -7.29 -7.47 -5.19
C GLN A 29 -8.05 -7.93 -3.94
N ALA A 30 -8.60 -9.14 -3.94
CA ALA A 30 -9.32 -9.71 -2.79
C ALA A 30 -8.42 -9.88 -1.56
N LYS A 31 -7.17 -10.36 -1.75
CA LYS A 31 -6.18 -10.45 -0.67
C LYS A 31 -5.90 -9.08 -0.06
N ARG A 32 -5.68 -8.07 -0.91
CA ARG A 32 -5.43 -6.69 -0.48
C ARG A 32 -6.61 -6.10 0.27
N ASP A 33 -7.83 -6.32 -0.22
CA ASP A 33 -9.04 -5.77 0.39
C ASP A 33 -9.41 -6.51 1.69
N SER A 34 -8.97 -7.76 1.86
CA SER A 34 -9.11 -8.51 3.12
C SER A 34 -8.15 -8.07 4.23
N MET A 35 -7.06 -7.36 3.88
CA MET A 35 -6.08 -6.88 4.84
C MET A 35 -6.36 -5.45 5.31
N SER A 36 -6.30 -5.22 6.62
CA SER A 36 -6.24 -3.86 7.13
C SER A 36 -4.91 -3.18 6.75
N ARG A 37 -4.94 -1.87 6.50
CA ARG A 37 -3.73 -1.07 6.21
C ARG A 37 -2.63 -1.27 7.26
N ALA A 38 -2.99 -1.35 8.54
CA ALA A 38 -2.06 -1.60 9.62
C ALA A 38 -1.39 -2.97 9.53
N THR A 39 -2.14 -4.01 9.13
CA THR A 39 -1.60 -5.36 8.93
C THR A 39 -0.65 -5.39 7.74
N TYR A 40 -1.04 -4.78 6.62
CA TYR A 40 -0.15 -4.64 5.48
C TYR A 40 1.15 -3.91 5.85
N ASP A 41 1.06 -2.75 6.50
CA ASP A 41 2.22 -1.94 6.88
C ASP A 41 3.19 -2.69 7.81
N ARG A 42 2.66 -3.52 8.72
CA ARG A 42 3.49 -4.40 9.57
C ARG A 42 4.17 -5.48 8.74
N ASN A 43 3.42 -6.15 7.86
CA ASN A 43 3.92 -7.26 7.05
C ASN A 43 4.96 -6.80 6.03
N ILE A 44 4.68 -5.71 5.30
CA ILE A 44 5.59 -5.14 4.31
C ILE A 44 6.92 -4.71 4.95
N LYS A 45 6.91 -4.06 6.12
CA LYS A 45 8.14 -3.67 6.82
C LYS A 45 9.00 -4.89 7.18
N ARG A 46 8.38 -5.97 7.66
CA ARG A 46 9.08 -7.22 7.97
C ARG A 46 9.65 -7.89 6.71
N CYS A 47 8.88 -7.94 5.64
CA CYS A 47 9.29 -8.53 4.37
C CYS A 47 10.40 -7.72 3.67
N LEU A 48 10.36 -6.40 3.78
CA LEU A 48 11.41 -5.51 3.26
C LEU A 48 12.71 -5.69 4.03
N ALA A 49 12.65 -5.76 5.36
CA ALA A 49 13.82 -6.01 6.19
C ALA A 49 14.50 -7.34 5.86
N SER A 50 13.74 -8.42 5.64
CA SER A 50 14.32 -9.71 5.24
C SER A 50 14.87 -9.74 3.82
N ALA A 51 14.37 -8.88 2.94
CA ALA A 51 14.86 -8.72 1.57
C ALA A 51 16.02 -7.73 1.44
N GLY A 52 16.38 -7.01 2.51
CA GLY A 52 17.42 -5.97 2.49
C GLY A 52 16.99 -4.69 1.76
N ALA A 53 15.69 -4.38 1.76
CA ALA A 53 15.11 -3.21 1.11
C ALA A 53 14.42 -2.28 2.14
N THR A 54 14.20 -1.02 1.78
CA THR A 54 13.49 -0.05 2.64
C THR A 54 12.08 0.25 2.13
N ILE A 55 11.24 0.82 3.00
CA ILE A 55 9.88 1.20 2.63
C ILE A 55 9.87 2.37 1.64
N GLU A 56 10.86 3.26 1.72
CA GLU A 56 11.07 4.36 0.77
C GLU A 56 11.39 3.80 -0.62
N GLN A 57 12.31 2.84 -0.72
CA GLN A 57 12.61 2.17 -1.98
C GLN A 57 11.38 1.45 -2.54
N TRP A 58 10.60 0.79 -1.69
CA TRP A 58 9.38 0.10 -2.11
C TRP A 58 8.34 1.06 -2.66
N ARG A 59 8.09 2.19 -1.97
CA ARG A 59 7.17 3.24 -2.41
C ARG A 59 7.64 3.97 -3.66
N ALA A 60 8.95 4.12 -3.83
CA ALA A 60 9.56 4.71 -5.01
C ALA A 60 9.68 3.74 -6.19
N HIS A 61 9.21 2.49 -6.07
CA HIS A 61 9.41 1.43 -7.07
C HIS A 61 10.88 1.21 -7.45
N ALA A 62 11.79 1.47 -6.51
CA ALA A 62 13.25 1.44 -6.69
C ALA A 62 13.90 0.18 -6.06
N VAL A 63 13.11 -0.76 -5.55
CA VAL A 63 13.64 -2.04 -5.04
C VAL A 63 14.14 -2.88 -6.21
N PRO A 64 15.41 -3.35 -6.19
CA PRO A 64 15.93 -4.20 -7.25
C PRO A 64 15.09 -5.49 -7.42
N ARG A 65 15.04 -6.04 -8.64
CA ARG A 65 14.12 -7.13 -8.99
C ARG A 65 14.20 -8.33 -8.03
N GLY A 66 15.42 -8.80 -7.71
CA GLY A 66 15.62 -9.94 -6.80
C GLY A 66 15.03 -9.72 -5.40
N PRO A 67 15.40 -8.64 -4.69
CA PRO A 67 14.75 -8.23 -3.45
C PRO A 67 13.23 -8.04 -3.59
N ALA A 68 12.74 -7.42 -4.66
CA ALA A 68 11.31 -7.20 -4.86
C ALA A 68 10.53 -8.53 -4.97
N ASP A 69 11.09 -9.54 -5.64
CA ASP A 69 10.49 -10.87 -5.74
C ASP A 69 10.44 -11.57 -4.37
N LYS A 70 11.47 -11.41 -3.53
CA LYS A 70 11.45 -11.89 -2.13
C LYS A 70 10.36 -11.22 -1.30
N VAL A 71 10.17 -9.90 -1.45
CA VAL A 71 9.12 -9.15 -0.76
C VAL A 71 7.73 -9.66 -1.18
N ARG A 72 7.50 -9.85 -2.49
CA ARG A 72 6.24 -10.40 -3.02
C ARG A 72 5.94 -11.79 -2.49
N ALA A 73 6.94 -12.69 -2.50
CA ALA A 73 6.79 -14.03 -1.95
C ALA A 73 6.48 -14.01 -0.44
N CYS A 74 7.15 -13.14 0.31
CA CYS A 74 6.90 -12.95 1.74
C CYS A 74 5.48 -12.43 2.01
N LEU A 75 5.00 -11.45 1.23
CA LEU A 75 3.62 -10.97 1.32
C LEU A 75 2.62 -12.07 0.98
N ALA A 76 2.83 -12.83 -0.10
CA ALA A 76 1.92 -13.92 -0.46
C ALA A 76 1.73 -14.94 0.69
N ALA A 77 2.80 -15.21 1.45
CA ALA A 77 2.79 -16.14 2.57
C ALA A 77 2.25 -15.55 3.90
N ASN A 78 2.28 -14.23 4.09
CA ASN A 78 2.05 -13.61 5.41
C ASN A 78 1.02 -12.47 5.43
N GLY A 79 0.61 -11.98 4.27
CA GLY A 79 -0.38 -10.92 4.07
C GLY A 79 -1.46 -11.41 3.15
#